data_AF-A0A1B8V187-F1
#
_entry.id   AF-A0A1B8V187-F1
#
_cell.length_a   1.000
_cell.length_b   1.000
_cell.length_c   1.000
_cell.angle_alpha   90.00
_cell.angle_beta   90.00
_cell.angle_gamma   90.00
#
_symmetry.space_group_name_H-M   'P 1'
#
loop_
_entity.id
_entity.type
_entity.pdbx_description
1 polymer ?
#
loop_
_entity_poly.entity_id
_entity_poly.type
_entity_poly.pdbx_seq_one_letter_code
_entity_poly.pdbx_strand_id
1 'polypeptide(L)'
;MKNIRGFSMIEVLITLVLVCIGVLGMVALQGRTVSYTQDSVQRNTAAALANDLVEMIRANPTGLPASSGFYKAANSAFPDVPTAGCSSPSNVQSEQLACWGQKAGKLLPGASSLLTSDFYVCRSLNANSCGDGSAVEIQLAWTVKPGECMDNSTATTCYYRLRTEI
;
A
#
# COMPACT_ATOMS: atom_id res chain seq x y z
N MET A 1 38.01 -53.38 25.82
CA MET A 1 38.25 -52.54 24.63
C MET A 1 36.89 -52.10 24.09
N LYS A 2 36.62 -50.79 24.08
CA LYS A 2 35.31 -50.24 23.69
C LYS A 2 35.31 -50.07 22.17
N ASN A 3 34.57 -50.92 21.46
CA ASN A 3 34.45 -50.86 20.00
C ASN A 3 33.71 -49.58 19.62
N ILE A 4 34.45 -48.61 19.08
CA ILE A 4 33.87 -47.42 18.43
C ILE A 4 33.32 -47.91 17.10
N ARG A 5 31.99 -48.11 17.03
CA ARG A 5 31.30 -48.42 15.78
C ARG A 5 31.38 -47.17 14.90
N GLY A 6 32.23 -47.22 13.88
CA GLY A 6 32.32 -46.17 12.87
C GLY A 6 30.97 -45.97 12.17
N PHE A 7 30.61 -44.71 11.97
CA PHE A 7 29.45 -44.25 11.20
C PHE A 7 29.35 -45.05 9.89
N SER A 8 28.22 -45.70 9.64
CA SER A 8 28.01 -46.38 8.35
C SER A 8 27.81 -45.33 7.27
N MET A 9 28.39 -45.51 6.07
CA MET A 9 28.23 -44.59 4.93
C MET A 9 26.75 -44.35 4.58
N ILE A 10 25.86 -45.31 4.89
CA ILE A 10 24.41 -45.20 4.70
C ILE A 10 23.79 -44.14 5.64
N GLU A 11 24.33 -43.94 6.84
CA GLU A 11 23.80 -43.00 7.83
C GLU A 11 24.09 -41.55 7.42
N VAL A 12 25.27 -41.30 6.86
CA VAL A 12 25.62 -40.01 6.26
C VAL A 12 24.75 -39.74 5.03
N LEU A 13 24.49 -40.76 4.20
CA LEU A 13 23.64 -40.59 3.02
C LEU A 13 22.19 -40.24 3.40
N ILE A 14 21.63 -40.92 4.40
CA ILE A 14 20.27 -40.64 4.88
C ILE A 14 20.18 -39.25 5.52
N THR A 15 21.18 -38.86 6.34
CA THR A 15 21.20 -37.52 6.93
C THR A 15 21.28 -36.42 5.88
N LEU A 16 22.10 -36.58 4.84
CA LEU A 16 22.14 -35.65 3.71
C LEU A 16 20.79 -35.54 3.00
N VAL A 17 20.11 -36.67 2.76
CA VAL A 17 18.77 -36.67 2.14
C VAL A 17 17.75 -35.91 3.00
N LEU A 18 17.72 -36.17 4.30
CA LEU A 18 16.82 -35.48 5.23
C LEU A 18 17.11 -33.98 5.31
N VAL A 19 18.40 -33.58 5.34
CA VAL A 19 18.81 -32.17 5.33
C VAL A 19 18.38 -31.49 4.03
N CYS A 20 18.59 -32.12 2.87
CA CYS A 20 18.15 -31.57 1.59
C CYS A 20 16.63 -31.34 1.55
N ILE A 21 15.83 -32.31 2.02
CA ILE A 21 14.36 -32.15 2.10
C ILE A 21 13.99 -31.01 3.05
N GLY A 22 14.64 -30.94 4.22
CA GLY A 22 14.40 -29.87 5.20
C GLY A 22 14.71 -28.47 4.65
N VAL A 23 15.84 -28.32 3.95
CA VAL A 23 16.25 -27.05 3.33
C VAL A 23 15.30 -26.65 2.21
N LEU A 24 14.90 -27.57 1.32
CA LEU A 24 13.93 -27.28 0.25
C LEU A 24 12.57 -26.86 0.83
N GLY A 25 12.11 -27.53 1.89
CA GLY A 25 10.89 -27.16 2.61
C GLY A 25 10.97 -25.74 3.20
N MET A 26 12.10 -25.39 3.82
CA MET A 26 12.34 -24.06 4.37
C MET A 26 12.34 -22.98 3.26
N VAL A 27 13.03 -23.22 2.14
CA VAL A 27 13.10 -22.26 1.02
C VAL A 27 11.70 -22.00 0.43
N ALA A 28 10.87 -23.04 0.28
CA ALA A 28 9.50 -22.88 -0.19
C ALA A 28 8.66 -21.98 0.75
N LEU A 29 8.80 -22.14 2.06
CA LEU A 29 8.12 -21.30 3.06
C LEU A 29 8.66 -19.86 3.08
N GLN A 30 9.98 -19.69 2.97
CA GLN A 30 10.60 -18.37 2.88
C GLN A 30 10.11 -17.59 1.67
N GLY A 31 10.00 -18.24 0.50
CA GLY A 31 9.49 -17.61 -0.72
C GLY A 31 8.08 -17.00 -0.55
N ARG A 32 7.16 -17.75 0.09
CA ARG A 32 5.81 -17.24 0.41
C ARG A 32 5.83 -16.12 1.44
N THR A 33 6.73 -16.20 2.42
CA THR A 33 6.86 -15.18 3.47
C THR A 33 7.32 -13.83 2.88
N VAL A 34 8.20 -13.85 1.88
CA VAL A 34 8.68 -12.63 1.21
C VAL A 34 7.55 -11.88 0.52
N SER A 35 6.66 -12.57 -0.22
CA SER A 35 5.54 -11.90 -0.89
C SER A 35 4.57 -11.27 0.11
N TYR A 36 4.24 -11.97 1.21
CA TYR A 36 3.39 -11.41 2.27
C TYR A 36 4.03 -10.21 2.96
N THR A 37 5.35 -10.25 3.17
CA THR A 37 6.08 -9.13 3.78
C THR A 37 6.04 -7.90 2.87
N GLN A 38 6.22 -8.09 1.55
CA GLN A 38 6.16 -6.99 0.59
C GLN A 38 4.77 -6.35 0.54
N ASP A 39 3.68 -7.13 0.47
CA ASP A 39 2.31 -6.58 0.50
C ASP A 39 2.04 -5.80 1.79
N SER A 40 2.49 -6.34 2.93
CA SER A 40 2.37 -5.68 4.24
C SER A 40 3.05 -4.31 4.26
N VAL A 41 4.24 -4.21 3.66
CA VAL A 41 4.97 -2.93 3.54
C VAL A 41 4.19 -1.92 2.69
N GLN A 42 3.59 -2.35 1.58
CA GLN A 42 2.83 -1.43 0.71
C GLN A 42 1.51 -0.99 1.33
N ARG A 43 0.80 -1.90 2.01
CA ARG A 43 -0.38 -1.54 2.80
C ARG A 43 -0.05 -0.58 3.92
N ASN A 44 1.08 -0.78 4.62
CA ASN A 44 1.53 0.13 5.66
C ASN A 44 1.90 1.51 5.10
N THR A 45 2.55 1.56 3.94
CA THR A 45 2.87 2.80 3.23
C THR A 45 1.59 3.52 2.80
N ALA A 46 0.61 2.80 2.26
CA ALA A 46 -0.70 3.36 1.91
C ALA A 46 -1.46 3.87 3.15
N ALA A 47 -1.44 3.13 4.26
CA ALA A 47 -2.03 3.57 5.52
C ALA A 47 -1.39 4.86 6.05
N ALA A 48 -0.06 4.93 6.03
CA ALA A 48 0.67 6.15 6.40
C ALA A 48 0.30 7.32 5.49
N LEU A 49 0.24 7.12 4.17
CA LEU A 49 -0.17 8.16 3.21
C LEU A 49 -1.62 8.63 3.42
N ALA A 50 -2.54 7.72 3.71
CA ALA A 50 -3.93 8.08 4.00
C ALA A 50 -4.03 8.89 5.29
N ASN A 51 -3.31 8.48 6.34
CA ASN A 51 -3.26 9.23 7.60
C ASN A 51 -2.61 10.60 7.42
N ASP A 52 -1.50 10.70 6.68
CA ASP A 52 -0.86 11.98 6.33
C ASP A 52 -1.90 12.94 5.72
N LEU A 53 -2.74 12.47 4.80
CA LEU A 53 -3.77 13.29 4.16
C LEU A 53 -4.89 13.69 5.11
N VAL A 54 -5.35 12.78 5.97
CA VAL A 54 -6.35 13.11 7.00
C VAL A 54 -5.81 14.19 7.93
N GLU A 55 -4.56 14.09 8.37
CA GLU A 55 -3.93 15.11 9.20
C GLU A 55 -3.77 16.44 8.47
N MET A 56 -3.45 16.44 7.18
CA MET A 56 -3.44 17.67 6.36
C MET A 56 -4.82 18.31 6.28
N ILE A 57 -5.89 17.53 6.12
CA ILE A 57 -7.27 18.04 6.12
C ILE A 57 -7.63 18.61 7.49
N ARG A 58 -7.31 17.90 8.59
CA ARG A 58 -7.54 18.36 9.97
C ARG A 58 -6.81 19.65 10.30
N ALA A 59 -5.57 19.78 9.87
CA ALA A 59 -4.73 20.94 10.16
C ALA A 59 -5.22 22.21 9.45
N ASN A 60 -6.05 22.07 8.40
CA ASN A 60 -6.58 23.18 7.63
C ASN A 60 -8.01 23.55 8.09
N PRO A 61 -8.26 24.77 8.60
CA PRO A 61 -9.58 25.20 9.07
C PRO A 61 -10.69 25.11 8.02
N THR A 62 -10.34 25.20 6.74
CA THR A 62 -11.25 25.11 5.58
C THR A 62 -11.04 23.81 4.78
N GLY A 63 -10.52 22.76 5.42
CA GLY A 63 -10.27 21.46 4.80
C GLY A 63 -11.51 20.55 4.67
N LEU A 64 -12.53 20.77 5.49
CA LEU A 64 -13.75 19.94 5.52
C LEU A 64 -14.90 20.35 4.59
N PRO A 65 -15.19 21.64 4.35
CA PRO A 65 -16.32 22.06 3.51
C PRO A 65 -16.29 21.37 2.15
N ALA A 66 -17.46 21.09 1.55
CA ALA A 66 -17.56 20.37 0.27
C ALA A 66 -16.75 21.01 -0.86
N SER A 67 -16.47 22.31 -0.77
CA SER A 67 -15.65 23.08 -1.71
C SER A 67 -14.14 23.01 -1.42
N SER A 68 -13.67 22.16 -0.51
CA SER A 68 -12.26 22.07 -0.16
C SER A 68 -11.41 21.58 -1.33
N GLY A 69 -10.22 22.17 -1.49
CA GLY A 69 -9.24 21.75 -2.49
C GLY A 69 -8.57 20.40 -2.19
N PHE A 70 -8.87 19.77 -1.05
CA PHE A 70 -8.39 18.42 -0.72
C PHE A 70 -9.17 17.29 -1.38
N TYR A 71 -10.34 17.58 -1.95
CA TYR A 71 -11.15 16.55 -2.58
C TYR A 71 -10.79 16.35 -4.05
N LYS A 72 -10.76 15.08 -4.44
CA LYS A 72 -10.56 14.59 -5.79
C LYS A 72 -11.61 13.52 -6.06
N ALA A 73 -12.46 13.74 -7.05
CA ALA A 73 -13.42 12.73 -7.50
C ALA A 73 -12.73 11.52 -8.15
N ALA A 74 -13.42 10.38 -8.15
CA ALA A 74 -13.00 9.21 -8.91
C ALA A 74 -12.89 9.56 -10.40
N ASN A 75 -11.94 8.93 -11.11
CA ASN A 75 -11.68 9.16 -12.54
C ASN A 75 -11.31 10.60 -12.93
N SER A 76 -11.01 11.48 -11.96
CA SER A 76 -10.53 12.85 -12.21
C SER A 76 -9.02 12.92 -12.03
N ALA A 77 -8.35 13.85 -12.70
CA ALA A 77 -6.93 14.08 -12.45
C ALA A 77 -6.71 14.68 -11.05
N PHE A 78 -5.54 14.46 -10.47
CA PHE A 78 -5.09 15.30 -9.36
C PHE A 78 -4.90 16.74 -9.84
N PRO A 79 -4.99 17.74 -8.96
CA PRO A 79 -4.58 19.10 -9.30
C PRO A 79 -3.12 19.13 -9.75
N ASP A 80 -2.78 20.12 -10.57
CA ASP A 80 -1.42 20.29 -11.05
C ASP A 80 -0.46 20.62 -9.91
N VAL A 81 0.75 20.05 -9.99
CA VAL A 81 1.82 20.34 -9.05
C VAL A 81 2.24 21.82 -9.20
N PRO A 82 2.41 22.57 -8.10
CA PRO A 82 2.82 23.97 -8.17
C PRO A 82 4.17 24.13 -8.89
N THR A 83 4.37 25.26 -9.57
CA THR A 83 5.60 25.54 -10.35
C THR A 83 6.86 25.54 -9.47
N ALA A 84 6.73 25.93 -8.19
CA ALA A 84 7.81 25.86 -7.20
C ALA A 84 8.16 24.43 -6.76
N GLY A 85 7.37 23.43 -7.17
CA GLY A 85 7.49 22.04 -6.77
C GLY A 85 6.99 21.77 -5.35
N CYS A 86 7.20 20.52 -4.91
CA CYS A 86 6.72 20.02 -3.61
C CYS A 86 7.78 20.03 -2.50
N SER A 87 8.83 20.84 -2.66
CA SER A 87 9.94 20.94 -1.71
C SER A 87 9.61 21.86 -0.52
N SER A 88 8.59 22.71 -0.67
CA SER A 88 8.13 23.64 0.36
C SER A 88 6.64 23.43 0.63
N PRO A 89 6.19 23.57 1.90
CA PRO A 89 4.78 23.49 2.21
C PRO A 89 4.02 24.64 1.54
N SER A 90 2.97 24.33 0.79
CA SER A 90 2.00 25.30 0.31
C SER A 90 0.89 25.49 1.33
N ASN A 91 0.25 26.67 1.35
CA ASN A 91 -0.99 26.91 2.12
C ASN A 91 -2.24 26.72 1.26
N VAL A 92 -2.07 26.38 -0.02
CA VAL A 92 -3.16 26.13 -0.96
C VAL A 92 -3.48 24.64 -0.94
N GLN A 93 -4.72 24.30 -0.61
CA GLN A 93 -5.17 22.93 -0.37
C GLN A 93 -5.03 22.04 -1.61
N SER A 94 -5.33 22.57 -2.80
CA SER A 94 -5.17 21.83 -4.06
C SER A 94 -3.70 21.55 -4.38
N GLU A 95 -2.79 22.47 -4.05
CA GLU A 95 -1.35 22.25 -4.21
C GLU A 95 -0.81 21.23 -3.19
N GLN A 96 -1.31 21.28 -1.94
CA GLN A 96 -1.01 20.26 -0.93
C GLN A 96 -1.47 18.88 -1.39
N LEU A 97 -2.69 18.76 -1.94
CA LEU A 97 -3.21 17.53 -2.50
C LEU A 97 -2.40 17.05 -3.72
N ALA A 98 -2.01 17.96 -4.62
CA ALA A 98 -1.16 17.64 -5.77
C ALA A 98 0.19 17.05 -5.33
N CYS A 99 0.83 17.67 -4.34
CA CYS A 99 2.10 17.22 -3.80
C CYS A 99 1.98 15.88 -3.07
N TRP A 100 0.90 15.69 -2.31
CA TRP A 100 0.60 14.40 -1.72
C TRP A 100 0.36 13.31 -2.78
N GLY A 101 -0.40 13.61 -3.84
CA GLY A 101 -0.63 12.70 -4.95
C GLY A 101 0.67 12.30 -5.66
N GLN A 102 1.58 13.26 -5.86
CA GLN A 102 2.91 12.98 -6.41
C GLN A 102 3.76 12.11 -5.47
N LYS A 103 3.71 12.35 -4.15
CA LYS A 103 4.37 11.51 -3.15
C LYS A 103 3.82 10.08 -3.19
N ALA A 104 2.50 9.93 -3.22
CA ALA A 104 1.83 8.63 -3.30
C ALA A 104 2.22 7.88 -4.59
N GLY A 105 2.22 8.56 -5.74
CA GLY A 105 2.63 8.00 -7.02
C GLY A 105 4.09 7.53 -7.09
N LYS A 106 4.97 8.07 -6.23
CA LYS A 106 6.38 7.67 -6.12
C LYS A 106 6.62 6.56 -5.11
N LEU A 107 5.87 6.55 -3.99
CA LEU A 107 6.07 5.60 -2.89
C LEU A 107 5.38 4.26 -3.14
N LEU A 108 4.27 4.27 -3.88
CA LEU A 108 3.52 3.06 -4.19
C LEU A 108 3.90 2.53 -5.58
N PRO A 109 4.14 1.21 -5.73
CA PRO A 109 4.56 0.63 -7.01
C PRO A 109 3.45 0.75 -8.06
N GLY A 110 3.79 1.31 -9.23
CA GLY A 110 2.85 1.50 -10.35
C GLY A 110 1.67 2.44 -10.07
N ALA A 111 1.67 3.15 -8.94
CA ALA A 111 0.59 4.07 -8.60
C ALA A 111 0.51 5.28 -9.55
N SER A 112 1.62 5.68 -10.17
CA SER A 112 1.66 6.83 -11.10
C SER A 112 0.67 6.73 -12.26
N SER A 113 0.41 5.52 -12.77
CA SER A 113 -0.60 5.28 -13.83
C SER A 113 -2.03 5.16 -13.29
N LEU A 114 -2.19 5.00 -11.98
CA LEU A 114 -3.47 4.76 -11.30
C LEU A 114 -4.04 6.02 -10.63
N LEU A 115 -3.25 7.09 -10.54
CA LEU A 115 -3.63 8.34 -9.86
C LEU A 115 -4.96 8.92 -10.37
N THR A 116 -5.26 8.80 -11.65
CA THR A 116 -6.50 9.34 -12.23
C THR A 116 -7.68 8.40 -12.00
N SER A 117 -7.53 7.11 -12.36
CA SER A 117 -8.60 6.11 -12.40
C SER A 117 -9.00 5.58 -11.02
N ASP A 118 -8.00 5.27 -10.18
CA ASP A 118 -8.19 4.40 -9.01
C ASP A 118 -8.00 5.12 -7.67
N PHE A 119 -7.58 6.38 -7.69
CA PHE A 119 -7.49 7.19 -6.49
C PHE A 119 -8.71 8.11 -6.39
N TYR A 120 -9.22 8.30 -5.18
CA TYR A 120 -10.16 9.37 -4.89
C TYR A 120 -10.03 9.80 -3.44
N VAL A 121 -10.41 11.05 -3.21
CA VAL A 121 -10.49 11.67 -1.88
C VAL A 121 -11.80 12.42 -1.88
N CYS A 122 -12.78 11.95 -1.14
CA CYS A 122 -14.11 12.54 -1.21
C CYS A 122 -14.81 12.46 0.13
N ARG A 123 -15.85 13.28 0.27
CA ARG A 123 -16.82 13.08 1.34
C ARG A 123 -17.64 11.82 1.06
N SER A 124 -18.16 11.21 2.11
CA SER A 124 -18.80 9.90 2.03
C SER A 124 -19.88 9.75 3.11
N LEU A 125 -21.07 9.30 2.69
CA LEU A 125 -22.14 8.88 3.60
C LEU A 125 -21.97 7.40 3.96
N ASN A 126 -21.71 6.56 2.96
CA ASN A 126 -21.59 5.11 3.08
C ASN A 126 -20.21 4.66 2.60
N ALA A 127 -19.68 3.60 3.20
CA ALA A 127 -18.41 3.01 2.76
C ALA A 127 -18.41 2.71 1.26
N ASN A 128 -17.26 2.93 0.62
CA ASN A 128 -17.01 2.69 -0.80
C ASN A 128 -17.84 3.57 -1.75
N SER A 129 -18.25 4.75 -1.30
CA SER A 129 -19.01 5.70 -2.11
C SER A 129 -18.66 7.14 -1.78
N CYS A 130 -18.48 7.94 -2.83
CA CYS A 130 -18.37 9.38 -2.72
C CYS A 130 -19.78 10.01 -2.68
N GLY A 131 -20.00 10.97 -1.78
CA GLY A 131 -21.24 11.71 -1.63
C GLY A 131 -21.13 12.81 -0.57
N ASP A 132 -22.23 13.48 -0.25
CA ASP A 132 -22.21 14.66 0.64
C ASP A 132 -22.22 14.33 2.15
N GLY A 133 -21.45 13.33 2.57
CA GLY A 133 -21.42 12.87 3.97
C GLY A 133 -20.41 13.57 4.87
N SER A 134 -20.51 13.37 6.17
CA SER A 134 -19.59 13.96 7.16
C SER A 134 -18.23 13.25 7.20
N ALA A 135 -18.16 11.99 6.76
CA ALA A 135 -16.90 11.26 6.72
C ALA A 135 -16.12 11.60 5.45
N VAL A 136 -14.79 11.56 5.54
CA VAL A 136 -13.89 11.58 4.39
C VAL A 136 -13.45 10.16 4.09
N GLU A 137 -13.55 9.79 2.82
CA GLU A 137 -13.09 8.51 2.28
C GLU A 137 -11.92 8.74 1.31
N ILE A 138 -10.85 8.01 1.55
CA ILE A 138 -9.61 8.04 0.76
C ILE A 138 -9.39 6.64 0.19
N GLN A 139 -9.24 6.54 -1.12
CA GLN A 139 -8.81 5.33 -1.81
C GLN A 139 -7.44 5.54 -2.44
N LEU A 140 -6.54 4.61 -2.12
CA LEU A 140 -5.21 4.47 -2.69
C LEU A 140 -5.15 3.15 -3.45
N ALA A 141 -4.37 3.13 -4.53
CA ALA A 141 -4.16 1.93 -5.33
C ALA A 141 -2.70 1.76 -5.74
N TRP A 142 -2.27 0.52 -5.91
CA TRP A 142 -0.93 0.18 -6.42
C TRP A 142 -0.98 -1.13 -7.20
N THR A 143 0.02 -1.33 -8.07
CA THR A 143 0.11 -2.53 -8.89
C THR A 143 0.99 -3.59 -8.23
N VAL A 144 0.59 -4.85 -8.34
CA VAL A 144 1.33 -6.04 -7.91
C VAL A 144 1.23 -7.14 -8.97
N LYS A 145 1.93 -8.26 -8.78
CA LYS A 145 1.75 -9.41 -9.65
C LYS A 145 0.40 -10.09 -9.38
N PRO A 146 -0.17 -10.83 -10.36
CA PRO A 146 -1.43 -11.53 -10.16
C PRO A 146 -1.39 -12.44 -8.93
N GLY A 147 -2.39 -12.31 -8.05
CA GLY A 147 -2.50 -13.14 -6.84
C GLY A 147 -1.66 -12.67 -5.64
N GLU A 148 -0.96 -11.54 -5.73
CA GLU A 148 -0.26 -10.95 -4.59
C GLU A 148 -1.15 -10.03 -3.75
N CYS A 149 -2.31 -9.61 -4.25
CA CYS A 149 -3.30 -8.91 -3.42
C CYS A 149 -3.92 -9.88 -2.40
N MET A 150 -3.95 -9.44 -1.14
CA MET A 150 -4.54 -10.18 0.00
C MET A 150 -6.06 -10.41 -0.08
N ASP A 151 -6.72 -10.08 -1.19
CA ASP A 151 -8.15 -10.25 -1.42
C ASP A 151 -8.51 -11.57 -2.13
N ASN A 152 -7.53 -12.47 -2.29
CA ASN A 152 -7.67 -13.77 -2.98
C ASN A 152 -8.16 -13.62 -4.43
N SER A 153 -7.93 -12.46 -5.04
CA SER A 153 -8.23 -12.19 -6.44
C SER A 153 -6.98 -12.37 -7.32
N THR A 154 -7.19 -12.59 -8.61
CA THR A 154 -6.12 -12.52 -9.61
C THR A 154 -5.86 -11.09 -10.08
N ALA A 155 -6.37 -10.08 -9.36
CA ALA A 155 -6.19 -8.69 -9.72
C ALA A 155 -4.70 -8.30 -9.62
N THR A 156 -4.28 -7.44 -10.52
CA THR A 156 -2.94 -6.82 -10.50
C THR A 156 -2.94 -5.48 -9.78
N THR A 157 -4.11 -5.00 -9.34
CA THR A 157 -4.27 -3.72 -8.65
C THR A 157 -4.84 -3.98 -7.27
N CYS A 158 -4.10 -3.60 -6.23
CA CYS A 158 -4.58 -3.66 -4.86
C CYS A 158 -5.07 -2.29 -4.42
N TYR A 159 -6.05 -2.29 -3.51
CA TYR A 159 -6.63 -1.08 -2.96
C TYR A 159 -6.44 -1.01 -1.44
N TYR A 160 -6.24 0.21 -0.95
CA TYR A 160 -6.37 0.57 0.44
C TYR A 160 -7.41 1.68 0.57
N ARG A 161 -8.38 1.49 1.47
CA ARG A 161 -9.47 2.44 1.69
C ARG A 161 -9.53 2.81 3.17
N LEU A 162 -9.60 4.11 3.44
CA LEU A 162 -9.78 4.65 4.77
C LEU A 162 -11.01 5.56 4.75
N ARG A 163 -11.99 5.27 5.61
CA ARG A 163 -13.10 6.17 5.90
C ARG A 163 -12.97 6.65 7.34
N THR A 164 -12.96 7.96 7.55
CA THR A 164 -12.82 8.56 8.88
C THR A 164 -13.71 9.79 9.00
N GLU A 165 -14.22 10.03 10.20
CA GLU A 165 -14.92 11.27 10.53
C GLU A 165 -13.91 12.23 11.15
N ILE A 166 -14.01 13.50 10.73
CA ILE A 166 -13.06 14.56 11.07
C ILE A 166 -13.75 15.84 11.49
#